data_AF-A0A838ZGW9-F1
#
_entry.id   AF-A0A838ZGW9-F1
#
_cell.length_a   1.000
_cell.length_b   1.000
_cell.length_c   1.000
_cell.angle_alpha   90.00
_cell.angle_beta   90.00
_cell.angle_gamma   90.00
#
_symmetry.space_group_name_H-M   'P 1'
#
loop_
_entity.id
_entity.type
_entity.pdbx_description
1 polymer ?
#
loop_
_entity_poly.entity_id
_entity_poly.type
_entity_poly.pdbx_seq_one_letter_code
_entity_poly.pdbx_strand_id
1 'polypeptide(L)'
;MRKFNEREKKLISDLSKVSFSETEKFSFFLQMYYFTATSNKALLVFMQFQQALLYIKHDKFINIKDRKTELGEFLELLSLIIYLKEKRYISIYQVESQNAALQIMKEGFDNPRDDGKGHIFFNDKDYLVTNEATKILRDNHIVYEGINLPSDVYQLIIDNFFGVLYVSEELRELVKNDFCSEDDLKFNKQQTLAWIGIGVSLLLGLLSVLISS
;
A
#
# COMPACT_ATOMS: atom_id res chain seq x y z
N MET A 1 4.60 11.61 -14.99
CA MET A 1 4.49 10.13 -14.88
C MET A 1 5.05 9.71 -13.53
N ARG A 2 4.32 8.93 -12.72
CA ARG A 2 4.84 8.36 -11.45
C ARG A 2 5.71 7.16 -11.81
N LYS A 3 6.93 7.11 -11.28
CA LYS A 3 7.76 5.90 -11.34
C LYS A 3 7.51 5.08 -10.08
N PHE A 4 7.24 3.80 -10.25
CA PHE A 4 7.04 2.89 -9.12
C PHE A 4 8.36 2.30 -8.66
N ASN A 5 8.58 2.26 -7.35
CA ASN A 5 9.68 1.51 -6.76
C ASN A 5 9.36 0.00 -6.73
N GLU A 6 10.35 -0.84 -6.42
CA GLU A 6 10.19 -2.30 -6.45
C GLU A 6 9.13 -2.84 -5.47
N ARG A 7 8.93 -2.19 -4.31
CA ARG A 7 7.87 -2.57 -3.35
C ARG A 7 6.49 -2.25 -3.91
N GLU A 8 6.34 -1.07 -4.51
CA GLU A 8 5.09 -0.65 -5.14
C GLU A 8 4.75 -1.56 -6.32
N LYS A 9 5.72 -1.85 -7.19
CA LYS A 9 5.56 -2.79 -8.32
C LYS A 9 5.13 -4.17 -7.85
N LYS A 10 5.74 -4.69 -6.77
CA LYS A 10 5.35 -5.96 -6.18
C LYS A 10 3.88 -5.92 -5.72
N LEU A 11 3.49 -4.89 -4.98
CA LEU A 11 2.11 -4.77 -4.49
C LEU A 11 1.11 -4.62 -5.64
N ILE A 12 1.42 -3.83 -6.67
CA ILE A 12 0.60 -3.68 -7.88
C ILE A 12 0.46 -5.03 -8.61
N SER A 13 1.54 -5.80 -8.69
CA SER A 13 1.51 -7.15 -9.28
C SER A 13 0.69 -8.14 -8.47
N ASP A 14 0.70 -8.01 -7.15
CA ASP A 14 -0.13 -8.84 -6.27
C ASP A 14 -1.61 -8.43 -6.37
N LEU A 15 -1.91 -7.13 -6.47
CA LEU A 15 -3.25 -6.59 -6.73
C LEU A 15 -3.82 -7.08 -8.08
N SER A 16 -3.03 -7.09 -9.15
CA SER A 16 -3.52 -7.44 -10.49
C SER A 16 -4.01 -8.88 -10.61
N LYS A 17 -3.60 -9.75 -9.68
CA LYS A 17 -4.01 -11.16 -9.58
C LYS A 17 -5.35 -11.35 -8.88
N VAL A 18 -5.87 -10.34 -8.18
CA VAL A 18 -7.16 -10.45 -7.48
C VAL A 18 -8.27 -10.69 -8.50
N SER A 19 -9.06 -11.74 -8.27
CA SER A 19 -10.16 -12.15 -9.14
C SER A 19 -11.48 -11.57 -8.63
N PHE A 20 -12.40 -11.20 -9.54
CA PHE A 20 -13.72 -10.68 -9.16
C PHE A 20 -14.61 -11.76 -8.51
N SER A 21 -14.33 -13.03 -8.77
CA SER A 21 -15.03 -14.17 -8.16
C SER A 21 -14.74 -14.34 -6.67
N GLU A 22 -13.66 -13.72 -6.18
CA GLU A 22 -13.17 -13.82 -4.80
C GLU A 22 -13.21 -12.43 -4.17
N THR A 23 -14.40 -11.83 -4.13
CA THR A 23 -14.63 -10.49 -3.59
C THR A 23 -14.13 -10.37 -2.14
N GLU A 24 -12.88 -9.94 -1.96
CA GLU A 24 -12.23 -9.81 -0.67
C GLU A 24 -12.24 -8.35 -0.17
N LYS A 25 -12.28 -8.18 1.16
CA LYS A 25 -12.06 -6.87 1.78
C LYS A 25 -10.62 -6.44 1.50
N PHE A 26 -10.42 -5.18 1.13
CA PHE A 26 -9.07 -4.68 0.84
C PHE A 26 -8.14 -4.76 2.05
N SER A 27 -8.67 -4.63 3.27
CA SER A 27 -7.93 -4.85 4.51
C SER A 27 -7.36 -6.27 4.61
N PHE A 28 -8.09 -7.28 4.13
CA PHE A 28 -7.61 -8.66 4.07
C PHE A 28 -6.47 -8.82 3.06
N PHE A 29 -6.60 -8.22 1.87
CA PHE A 29 -5.48 -8.15 0.92
C PHE A 29 -4.23 -7.51 1.57
N LEU A 30 -4.38 -6.38 2.25
CA LEU A 30 -3.25 -5.73 2.93
C LEU A 30 -2.65 -6.59 4.04
N GLN A 31 -3.47 -7.35 4.76
CA GLN A 31 -3.00 -8.32 5.77
C GLN A 31 -2.13 -9.41 5.15
N MET A 32 -2.51 -9.93 3.98
CA MET A 32 -1.80 -11.01 3.30
C MET A 32 -0.52 -10.57 2.57
N TYR A 33 -0.47 -9.32 2.07
CA TYR A 33 0.62 -8.88 1.19
C TYR A 33 1.52 -7.79 1.77
N TYR A 34 1.08 -7.06 2.80
CA TYR A 34 1.83 -5.95 3.40
C TYR A 34 2.06 -6.14 4.91
N PHE A 35 1.00 -6.40 5.68
CA PHE A 35 1.05 -6.67 7.12
C PHE A 35 1.19 -8.17 7.42
N THR A 36 2.11 -8.83 6.74
CA THR A 36 2.28 -10.29 6.76
C THR A 36 2.81 -10.81 8.09
N ALA A 37 2.82 -12.14 8.29
CA ALA A 37 3.32 -12.81 9.49
C ALA A 37 4.75 -12.37 9.82
N THR A 38 5.59 -12.23 8.78
CA THR A 38 7.01 -11.88 8.88
C THR A 38 7.28 -10.38 8.90
N SER A 39 6.30 -9.55 8.51
CA SER A 39 6.46 -8.09 8.49
C SER A 39 6.78 -7.54 9.89
N ASN A 40 7.49 -6.41 9.91
CA ASN A 40 7.85 -5.71 11.15
C ASN A 40 6.73 -4.81 11.66
N LYS A 41 5.55 -4.85 11.06
CA LYS A 41 4.52 -3.85 11.23
C LYS A 41 3.13 -4.46 11.37
N ALA A 42 2.29 -3.80 12.14
CA ALA A 42 0.87 -4.10 12.30
C ALA A 42 0.12 -2.77 12.33
N LEU A 43 -1.14 -2.75 11.88
CA LEU A 43 -1.98 -1.56 11.95
C LEU A 43 -3.24 -1.88 12.74
N LEU A 44 -3.48 -1.10 13.80
CA LEU A 44 -4.70 -1.18 14.60
C LEU A 44 -5.46 0.14 14.45
N VAL A 45 -6.76 0.03 14.21
CA VAL A 45 -7.65 1.19 14.05
C VAL A 45 -8.79 1.08 15.05
N PHE A 46 -8.80 1.99 16.01
CA PHE A 46 -9.81 2.10 17.05
C PHE A 46 -10.89 3.07 16.59
N MET A 47 -12.01 2.52 16.10
CA MET A 47 -13.10 3.29 15.50
C MET A 47 -13.77 4.23 16.50
N GLN A 48 -13.90 3.81 17.75
CA GLN A 48 -14.53 4.60 18.82
C GLN A 48 -13.73 5.85 19.20
N PHE A 49 -12.41 5.78 19.11
CA PHE A 49 -11.50 6.87 19.48
C PHE A 49 -10.99 7.66 18.28
N GLN A 50 -11.41 7.29 17.06
CA GLN A 50 -10.90 7.83 15.80
C GLN A 50 -9.37 7.84 15.74
N GLN A 51 -8.77 6.73 16.16
CA GLN A 51 -7.34 6.60 16.34
C GLN A 51 -6.81 5.42 15.54
N ALA A 52 -5.70 5.63 14.83
CA ALA A 52 -4.93 4.57 14.22
C ALA A 52 -3.53 4.54 14.80
N LEU A 53 -3.05 3.34 15.12
CA LEU A 53 -1.68 3.11 15.56
C LEU A 53 -0.96 2.18 14.58
N LEU A 54 0.14 2.67 14.02
CA LEU A 54 1.09 1.84 13.30
C LEU A 54 2.07 1.24 14.31
N TYR A 55 1.92 -0.04 14.56
CA TYR A 55 2.82 -0.81 15.41
C TYR A 55 4.04 -1.26 14.61
N ILE A 56 5.22 -1.06 15.18
CA ILE A 56 6.50 -1.48 14.62
C ILE A 56 7.18 -2.38 15.64
N LYS A 57 7.85 -3.46 15.19
CA LYS A 57 8.60 -4.35 16.09
C LYS A 57 9.57 -3.56 16.95
N HIS A 58 9.69 -3.95 18.21
CA HIS A 58 10.42 -3.21 19.24
C HIS A 58 11.89 -2.94 18.85
N ASP A 59 12.58 -3.93 18.28
CA ASP A 59 13.97 -3.82 17.82
C ASP A 59 14.14 -2.75 16.72
N LYS A 60 13.17 -2.66 15.81
CA LYS A 60 13.11 -1.63 14.76
C LYS A 60 12.65 -0.28 15.28
N PHE A 61 11.81 -0.25 16.32
CA PHE A 61 11.28 0.98 16.89
C PHE A 61 12.33 1.77 17.66
N ILE A 62 13.21 1.09 18.42
CA ILE A 62 14.28 1.74 19.19
C ILE A 62 15.27 2.47 18.27
N ASN A 63 15.55 1.90 17.09
CA ASN A 63 16.40 2.54 16.10
C ASN A 63 15.62 3.60 15.31
N ILE A 64 15.97 4.87 15.50
CA ILE A 64 15.26 5.99 14.85
C ILE A 64 15.26 5.91 13.31
N LYS A 65 16.32 5.37 12.70
CA LYS A 65 16.43 5.25 11.24
C LYS A 65 15.46 4.18 10.75
N ASP A 66 15.49 3.00 11.35
CA ASP A 66 14.61 1.89 10.99
C ASP A 66 13.14 2.26 11.24
N ARG A 67 12.83 2.88 12.39
CA ARG A 67 11.48 3.39 12.68
C ARG A 67 10.97 4.37 11.62
N LYS A 68 11.81 5.31 11.19
CA LYS A 68 11.46 6.26 10.11
C LYS A 68 11.29 5.55 8.77
N THR A 69 12.09 4.53 8.50
CA THR A 69 11.95 3.69 7.29
C THR A 69 10.60 2.97 7.30
N GLU A 70 10.22 2.30 8.38
CA GLU A 70 8.95 1.58 8.49
C GLU A 70 7.75 2.53 8.36
N LEU A 71 7.80 3.71 8.99
CA LEU A 71 6.77 4.74 8.82
C LEU A 71 6.74 5.28 7.37
N GLY A 72 7.90 5.52 6.77
CA GLY A 72 8.01 5.99 5.39
C GLY A 72 7.42 4.99 4.40
N GLU A 73 7.72 3.70 4.55
CA GLU A 73 7.12 2.63 3.73
C GLU A 73 5.60 2.55 3.89
N PHE A 74 5.07 2.86 5.06
CA PHE A 74 3.63 2.90 5.30
C PHE A 74 2.97 4.10 4.61
N LEU A 75 3.59 5.28 4.67
CA LEU A 75 3.10 6.46 3.95
C LEU A 75 3.22 6.29 2.42
N GLU A 76 4.27 5.61 1.95
CA GLU A 76 4.40 5.20 0.54
C GLU A 76 3.23 4.31 0.10
N LEU A 77 2.86 3.30 0.92
CA LEU A 77 1.69 2.46 0.68
C LEU A 77 0.42 3.32 0.54
N LEU A 78 0.14 4.19 1.50
CA LEU A 78 -1.04 5.06 1.45
C LEU A 78 -1.06 5.92 0.18
N SER A 79 0.06 6.54 -0.16
CA SER A 79 0.21 7.33 -1.38
C SER A 79 -0.04 6.51 -2.64
N LEU A 80 0.43 5.26 -2.68
CA LEU A 80 0.18 4.36 -3.80
C LEU A 80 -1.31 4.03 -3.91
N ILE A 81 -1.97 3.65 -2.82
CA ILE A 81 -3.40 3.29 -2.85
C ILE A 81 -4.26 4.45 -3.32
N ILE A 82 -3.99 5.66 -2.82
CA ILE A 82 -4.67 6.88 -3.26
C ILE A 82 -4.48 7.09 -4.77
N TYR A 83 -3.23 6.99 -5.24
CA TYR A 83 -2.92 7.14 -6.67
C TYR A 83 -3.65 6.10 -7.54
N LEU A 84 -3.65 4.82 -7.13
CA LEU A 84 -4.32 3.76 -7.88
C LEU A 84 -5.83 3.99 -7.95
N LYS A 85 -6.44 4.49 -6.87
CA LYS A 85 -7.85 4.85 -6.82
C LYS A 85 -8.18 6.07 -7.69
N GLU A 86 -7.37 7.13 -7.64
CA GLU A 86 -7.51 8.32 -8.49
C GLU A 86 -7.42 7.97 -9.98
N LYS A 87 -6.53 7.04 -10.34
CA LYS A 87 -6.37 6.52 -11.70
C LYS A 87 -7.36 5.42 -12.06
N ARG A 88 -8.30 5.09 -11.17
CA ARG A 88 -9.34 4.07 -11.34
C ARG A 88 -8.80 2.65 -11.60
N TYR A 89 -7.54 2.41 -11.29
CA TYR A 89 -6.93 1.08 -11.33
C TYR A 89 -7.53 0.14 -10.28
N ILE A 90 -7.91 0.71 -9.14
CA ILE A 90 -8.67 0.02 -8.10
C ILE A 90 -9.87 0.86 -7.70
N SER A 91 -10.91 0.21 -7.20
CA SER A 91 -12.04 0.85 -6.53
C SER A 91 -12.33 0.12 -5.23
N ILE A 92 -12.70 0.86 -4.19
CA ILE A 92 -12.92 0.31 -2.85
C ILE A 92 -14.28 0.78 -2.39
N TYR A 93 -15.23 -0.16 -2.34
CA TYR A 93 -16.63 0.12 -2.06
C TYR A 93 -16.98 -0.26 -0.62
N GLN A 94 -17.60 0.66 0.10
CA GLN A 94 -18.12 0.41 1.45
C GLN A 94 -19.47 -0.30 1.30
N VAL A 95 -19.48 -1.62 1.40
CA VAL A 95 -20.69 -2.45 1.22
C VAL A 95 -21.34 -2.79 2.57
N GLU A 96 -20.59 -2.73 3.66
CA GLU A 96 -21.06 -3.01 5.03
C GLU A 96 -20.69 -1.86 5.97
N SER A 97 -21.52 -1.62 6.99
CA SER A 97 -21.15 -0.68 8.05
C SER A 97 -20.02 -1.26 8.90
N GLN A 98 -18.98 -0.47 9.13
CA GLN A 98 -17.83 -0.86 9.97
C GLN A 98 -18.25 -0.90 11.44
N ASN A 99 -18.84 -2.02 11.85
CA ASN A 99 -19.43 -2.17 13.20
C ASN A 99 -18.42 -2.61 14.26
N ALA A 100 -17.23 -3.05 13.87
CA ALA A 100 -16.20 -3.48 14.82
C ALA A 100 -15.52 -2.26 15.45
N ALA A 101 -15.47 -2.22 16.78
CA ALA A 101 -14.81 -1.16 17.54
C ALA A 101 -13.29 -1.07 17.27
N LEU A 102 -12.68 -2.20 16.90
CA LEU A 102 -11.27 -2.34 16.60
C LEU A 102 -11.12 -3.10 15.27
N GLN A 103 -10.38 -2.51 14.34
CA GLN A 103 -9.91 -3.16 13.12
C GLN A 103 -8.43 -3.48 13.26
N ILE A 104 -8.01 -4.69 12.87
CA ILE A 104 -6.63 -5.17 12.99
C ILE A 104 -6.14 -5.61 11.62
N MET A 105 -4.95 -5.16 11.26
CA MET A 105 -4.22 -5.62 10.07
C MET A 105 -2.87 -6.15 10.49
N LYS A 106 -2.82 -7.46 10.70
CA LYS A 106 -1.60 -8.25 10.87
C LYS A 106 -1.94 -9.73 10.70
N GLU A 107 -1.29 -10.40 9.75
CA GLU A 107 -1.42 -11.85 9.62
C GLU A 107 -0.89 -12.53 10.90
N GLY A 108 -1.70 -13.43 11.47
CA GLY A 108 -1.47 -14.07 12.75
C GLY A 108 -2.17 -13.39 13.94
N PHE A 109 -2.90 -12.29 13.73
CA PHE A 109 -3.74 -11.63 14.74
C PHE A 109 -5.23 -11.95 14.50
N ASP A 110 -5.52 -13.23 14.24
CA ASP A 110 -6.78 -13.65 13.61
C ASP A 110 -7.91 -13.92 14.62
N ASN A 111 -7.64 -13.86 15.93
CA ASN A 111 -8.64 -14.15 16.96
C ASN A 111 -8.60 -13.13 18.11
N PRO A 112 -8.99 -11.86 17.84
CA PRO A 112 -9.04 -10.84 18.87
C PRO A 112 -10.06 -11.19 19.96
N ARG A 113 -9.62 -11.27 21.21
CA ARG A 113 -10.45 -11.55 22.39
C ARG A 113 -10.12 -10.61 23.54
N ASP A 114 -11.14 -9.98 24.12
CA ASP A 114 -11.03 -9.20 25.34
C ASP A 114 -11.17 -10.13 26.56
N ASP A 115 -10.25 -10.02 27.53
CA ASP A 115 -10.28 -10.83 28.75
C ASP A 115 -11.15 -10.23 29.87
N GLY A 116 -11.75 -9.04 29.64
CA GLY A 116 -12.55 -8.29 30.60
C GLY A 116 -11.74 -7.68 31.74
N LYS A 117 -10.40 -7.82 31.73
CA LYS A 117 -9.47 -7.32 32.75
C LYS A 117 -8.54 -6.25 32.20
N GLY A 118 -8.86 -5.73 31.00
CA GLY A 118 -8.08 -4.70 30.33
C GLY A 118 -7.00 -5.24 29.41
N HIS A 119 -7.09 -6.50 28.96
CA HIS A 119 -6.24 -7.01 27.90
C HIS A 119 -7.05 -7.42 26.67
N ILE A 120 -6.50 -7.10 25.50
CA ILE A 120 -6.99 -7.61 24.22
C ILE A 120 -5.91 -8.53 23.67
N PHE A 121 -6.20 -9.82 23.63
CA PHE A 121 -5.34 -10.83 23.02
C PHE A 121 -5.63 -10.91 21.53
N PHE A 122 -4.61 -10.86 20.68
CA PHE A 122 -4.75 -10.98 19.23
C PHE A 122 -4.60 -12.43 18.75
N ASN A 123 -3.89 -13.23 19.53
CA ASN A 123 -3.69 -14.66 19.38
C ASN A 123 -3.36 -15.26 20.75
N ASP A 124 -2.83 -16.48 20.81
CA ASP A 124 -2.53 -17.14 22.08
C ASP A 124 -1.33 -16.57 22.85
N LYS A 125 -0.56 -15.66 22.24
CA LYS A 125 0.71 -15.15 22.78
C LYS A 125 0.74 -13.62 22.89
N ASP A 126 0.24 -12.94 21.87
CA ASP A 126 0.35 -11.49 21.70
C ASP A 126 -0.91 -10.79 22.23
N TYR A 127 -0.72 -9.77 23.05
CA TYR A 127 -1.81 -8.99 23.64
C TYR A 127 -1.43 -7.52 23.84
N LEU A 128 -2.44 -6.66 23.95
CA LEU A 128 -2.30 -5.26 24.32
C LEU A 128 -2.96 -5.02 25.69
N VAL A 129 -2.43 -4.07 26.46
CA VAL A 129 -3.10 -3.59 27.68
C VAL A 129 -3.88 -2.34 27.32
N THR A 130 -5.21 -2.32 27.51
CA THR A 130 -6.10 -1.28 26.96
C THR A 130 -5.82 0.12 27.48
N ASN A 131 -5.28 0.25 28.71
CA ASN A 131 -4.83 1.52 29.28
C ASN A 131 -3.47 2.01 28.73
N GLU A 132 -2.70 1.12 28.11
CA GLU A 132 -1.40 1.37 27.49
C GLU A 132 -1.39 0.83 26.05
N ALA A 133 -2.39 1.26 25.26
CA ALA A 133 -2.61 0.81 23.88
C ALA A 133 -1.53 1.29 22.88
N THR A 134 -0.32 1.58 23.34
CA THR A 134 0.86 1.88 22.54
C THR A 134 1.84 0.70 22.48
N LYS A 135 1.59 -0.40 23.19
CA LYS A 135 2.48 -1.56 23.23
C LYS A 135 1.71 -2.87 23.03
N ILE A 136 2.31 -3.76 22.24
CA ILE A 136 1.89 -5.17 22.16
C ILE A 136 2.95 -6.00 22.84
N LEU A 137 2.52 -6.85 23.76
CA LEU A 137 3.36 -7.69 24.59
C LEU A 137 3.19 -9.17 24.25
N ARG A 138 4.24 -9.93 24.55
CA ARG A 138 4.27 -11.38 24.58
C ARG A 138 5.04 -11.81 25.82
N ASP A 139 4.44 -12.63 26.67
CA ASP A 139 5.05 -13.07 27.92
C ASP A 139 5.63 -11.87 28.72
N ASN A 140 4.88 -10.77 28.83
CA ASN A 140 5.28 -9.48 29.43
C ASN A 140 6.46 -8.73 28.76
N HIS A 141 6.95 -9.17 27.61
CA HIS A 141 7.99 -8.47 26.84
C HIS A 141 7.36 -7.68 25.70
N ILE A 142 7.85 -6.45 25.47
CA ILE A 142 7.38 -5.61 24.36
C ILE A 142 7.83 -6.23 23.04
N VAL A 143 6.86 -6.59 22.19
CA VAL A 143 7.12 -7.11 20.85
C VAL A 143 6.93 -6.01 19.81
N TYR A 144 5.93 -5.16 19.98
CA TYR A 144 5.67 -4.01 19.12
C TYR A 144 5.41 -2.74 19.93
N GLU A 145 5.79 -1.61 19.36
CA GLU A 145 5.45 -0.27 19.85
C GLU A 145 4.70 0.52 18.77
N GLY A 146 3.63 1.19 19.19
CA GLY A 146 2.69 1.91 18.35
C GLY A 146 3.08 3.37 18.17
N ILE A 147 3.06 3.84 16.92
CA ILE A 147 3.07 5.25 16.57
C ILE A 147 1.64 5.70 16.34
N ASN A 148 1.20 6.70 17.09
CA ASN A 148 -0.06 7.38 16.82
C ASN A 148 -0.01 8.08 15.48
N LEU A 149 -0.93 7.71 14.58
CA LEU A 149 -1.07 8.35 13.31
C LEU A 149 -1.91 9.62 13.45
N PRO A 150 -1.53 10.73 12.80
CA PRO A 150 -2.34 11.94 12.74
C PRO A 150 -3.76 11.70 12.21
N SER A 151 -4.69 12.60 12.53
CA SER A 151 -6.12 12.45 12.20
C SER A 151 -6.41 12.44 10.70
N ASP A 152 -5.64 13.19 9.91
CA ASP A 152 -5.69 13.16 8.44
C ASP A 152 -5.25 11.80 7.89
N VAL A 153 -4.18 11.21 8.43
CA VAL A 153 -3.74 9.86 8.08
C VAL A 153 -4.77 8.81 8.50
N TYR A 154 -5.37 8.96 9.69
CA TYR A 154 -6.50 8.11 10.11
C TYR A 154 -7.64 8.14 9.09
N GLN A 155 -8.06 9.34 8.65
CA GLN A 155 -9.15 9.46 7.68
C GLN A 155 -8.80 8.78 6.35
N LEU A 156 -7.56 8.94 5.87
CA LEU A 156 -7.09 8.24 4.67
C LEU A 156 -7.15 6.72 4.82
N ILE A 157 -6.85 6.17 5.99
CA ILE A 157 -6.97 4.73 6.26
C ILE A 157 -8.44 4.32 6.19
N ILE A 158 -9.34 5.03 6.87
CA ILE A 158 -10.78 4.71 6.87
C ILE A 158 -11.36 4.71 5.45
N ASP A 159 -11.03 5.73 4.66
CA ASP A 159 -11.59 5.94 3.32
C ASP A 159 -11.06 4.95 2.28
N ASN A 160 -9.93 4.31 2.56
CA ASN A 160 -9.22 3.52 1.57
C ASN A 160 -8.94 2.08 1.98
N PHE A 161 -9.05 1.66 3.25
CA PHE A 161 -8.63 0.30 3.65
C PHE A 161 -9.80 -0.68 3.87
N PHE A 162 -10.98 -0.20 4.30
CA PHE A 162 -12.02 -1.06 4.87
C PHE A 162 -13.24 -1.32 3.97
N GLY A 163 -13.03 -1.42 2.66
CA GLY A 163 -14.09 -1.74 1.71
C GLY A 163 -13.80 -2.98 0.88
N VAL A 164 -14.78 -3.38 0.08
CA VAL A 164 -14.63 -4.41 -0.95
C VAL A 164 -13.71 -3.90 -2.05
N LEU A 165 -12.65 -4.66 -2.35
CA LEU A 165 -11.71 -4.32 -3.42
C LEU A 165 -12.27 -4.73 -4.79
N TYR A 166 -12.20 -3.81 -5.74
CA TYR A 166 -12.33 -4.06 -7.16
C TYR A 166 -11.04 -3.67 -7.87
N VAL A 167 -10.56 -4.53 -8.76
CA VAL A 167 -9.36 -4.31 -9.57
C VAL A 167 -9.76 -4.23 -11.03
N SER A 168 -9.30 -3.18 -11.72
CA SER A 168 -9.64 -2.92 -13.11
C SER A 168 -8.75 -3.70 -14.09
N GLU A 169 -9.19 -3.87 -15.32
CA GLU A 169 -8.36 -4.47 -16.38
C GLU A 169 -7.16 -3.59 -16.73
N GLU A 170 -7.30 -2.28 -16.63
CA GLU A 170 -6.23 -1.32 -16.88
C GLU A 170 -5.05 -1.51 -15.90
N LEU A 171 -5.31 -1.96 -14.66
CA LEU A 171 -4.23 -2.31 -13.73
C LEU A 171 -3.48 -3.56 -14.19
N ARG A 172 -4.20 -4.54 -14.75
CA ARG A 172 -3.60 -5.76 -15.30
C ARG A 172 -2.77 -5.44 -16.55
N GLU A 173 -3.25 -4.55 -17.39
CA GLU A 173 -2.49 -4.02 -18.53
C GLU A 173 -1.26 -3.23 -18.10
N LEU A 174 -1.37 -2.41 -17.05
CA LEU A 174 -0.23 -1.69 -16.47
C LEU A 174 0.88 -2.67 -16.08
N VAL A 175 0.55 -3.80 -15.42
CA VAL A 175 1.53 -4.83 -15.06
C VAL A 175 2.10 -5.53 -16.31
N LYS A 176 1.27 -5.86 -17.30
CA LYS A 176 1.73 -6.47 -18.57
C LYS A 176 2.70 -5.57 -19.34
N ASN A 177 2.55 -4.26 -19.20
CA ASN A 177 3.35 -3.24 -19.87
C ASN A 177 4.53 -2.74 -19.02
N ASP A 178 5.06 -3.56 -18.11
CA ASP A 178 6.18 -3.21 -17.22
C ASP A 178 5.95 -1.89 -16.45
N PHE A 179 4.74 -1.74 -15.93
CA PHE A 179 4.29 -0.59 -15.13
C PHE A 179 4.30 0.75 -15.88
N CYS A 180 4.31 0.72 -17.20
CA CYS A 180 4.10 1.88 -18.06
C CYS A 180 2.62 2.01 -18.44
N SER A 181 2.05 3.21 -18.26
CA SER A 181 0.67 3.47 -18.68
C SER A 181 0.55 3.53 -20.21
N GLU A 182 -0.66 3.42 -20.76
CA GLU A 182 -0.87 3.60 -22.20
C GLU A 182 -0.35 4.95 -22.71
N ASP A 183 -0.52 6.01 -21.92
CA ASP A 183 -0.04 7.34 -22.27
C ASP A 183 1.49 7.38 -22.35
N ASP A 184 2.18 6.62 -21.48
CA ASP A 184 3.64 6.49 -21.52
C ASP A 184 4.10 5.74 -22.76
N LEU A 185 3.39 4.67 -23.13
CA LEU A 185 3.67 3.92 -24.36
C LEU A 185 3.44 4.79 -25.60
N LYS A 186 2.34 5.55 -25.64
CA LYS A 186 2.02 6.49 -26.74
C LYS A 186 3.06 7.60 -26.82
N PHE A 187 3.44 8.19 -25.69
CA PHE A 187 4.46 9.23 -25.62
C PHE A 187 5.82 8.72 -26.09
N ASN A 188 6.27 7.56 -25.61
CA ASN A 188 7.54 6.97 -26.02
C ASN A 188 7.56 6.64 -27.52
N LYS A 189 6.44 6.14 -28.07
CA LYS A 189 6.31 5.89 -29.51
C LYS A 189 6.37 7.18 -30.33
N GLN A 190 5.66 8.23 -29.91
CA GLN A 190 5.70 9.54 -30.56
C GLN A 190 7.10 10.17 -30.51
N GLN A 191 7.78 10.08 -29.37
CA GLN A 191 9.13 10.59 -29.21
C GLN A 191 10.13 9.84 -30.10
N THR A 192 10.01 8.52 -30.20
CA THR A 192 10.84 7.69 -31.10
C THR A 192 10.61 8.07 -32.56
N LEU A 193 9.36 8.23 -32.98
CA LEU A 193 9.03 8.68 -34.34
C LEU A 193 9.57 10.08 -34.64
N ALA A 194 9.50 11.01 -33.67
CA ALA A 194 10.08 12.34 -33.81
C ALA A 194 11.60 12.27 -34.01
N TRP A 195 12.32 11.46 -33.24
CA TRP A 195 13.76 11.26 -33.40
C TRP A 195 14.13 10.65 -34.76
N ILE A 196 13.36 9.68 -35.24
CA ILE A 196 13.53 9.12 -36.59
C ILE A 196 13.33 10.22 -37.65
N GLY A 197 12.28 11.03 -37.52
CA GLY A 197 12.00 12.15 -38.42
C GLY A 197 13.13 13.19 -38.46
N ILE A 198 13.69 13.54 -37.30
CA ILE A 198 14.86 14.42 -37.19
C ILE A 198 16.06 13.80 -37.92
N GLY A 199 16.33 12.51 -37.69
CA GLY A 199 17.43 11.79 -38.34
C GLY A 199 17.31 11.76 -39.87
N VAL A 200 16.12 11.44 -40.40
CA VAL A 200 15.86 11.45 -41.85
C VAL A 200 16.03 12.86 -42.44
N SER A 201 15.55 13.89 -41.75
CA SER A 201 15.65 15.28 -42.21
C SER A 201 17.10 15.74 -42.29
N LEU A 202 17.93 15.37 -41.31
CA LEU A 202 19.38 15.65 -41.32
C LEU A 202 20.08 14.95 -42.48
N LEU A 203 19.76 13.68 -42.74
CA LEU A 203 20.33 12.91 -43.85
C LEU A 203 19.98 13.52 -45.21
N LEU A 204 18.71 13.90 -45.41
CA LEU A 204 18.27 14.57 -46.63
C LEU A 204 18.92 15.94 -46.80
N GLY A 205 19.08 16.70 -45.72
CA GLY A 205 19.81 17.97 -45.73
C GLY A 205 21.27 17.80 -46.16
N LEU A 206 21.98 16.81 -45.61
CA LEU A 206 23.36 16.50 -45.98
C LEU A 206 23.49 16.02 -47.44
N LEU A 207 22.58 15.16 -47.90
CA LEU A 207 22.55 14.71 -49.30
C LEU A 207 22.32 15.88 -50.27
N SER A 208 21.43 16.81 -49.92
CA SER A 208 21.17 18.01 -50.74
C SER A 208 22.44 18.85 -50.91
N VAL A 209 23.21 19.06 -49.83
CA VAL A 209 24.50 19.78 -49.88
C VAL A 209 25.52 19.05 -50.77
N LEU A 210 25.61 17.72 -50.66
CA LEU A 210 26.55 16.92 -51.46
C LEU A 210 26.21 16.88 -52.96
N ILE A 211 24.93 16.93 -53.32
CA ILE A 211 24.49 16.94 -54.73
C ILE A 211 24.61 18.34 -55.35
N SER A 212 24.62 19.39 -54.53
CA SER A 212 24.71 20.79 -54.98
C SER A 212 26.14 21.37 -54.97
N SER A 213 27.13 20.62 -54.48
CA SER A 213 28.57 20.90 -54.59
C SER A 213 29.20 20.20 -55.78
#